data_AF-A0A7Y1TX57-F1
#
_entry.id   AF-A0A7Y1TX57-F1
#
_cell.length_a   1.000
_cell.length_b   1.000
_cell.length_c   1.000
_cell.angle_alpha   90.00
_cell.angle_beta   90.00
_cell.angle_gamma   90.00
#
_symmetry.space_group_name_H-M   'P 1'
#
loop_
_entity.id
_entity.type
_entity.pdbx_description
1 polymer ?
#
loop_
_entity_poly.entity_id
_entity_poly.type
_entity_poly.pdbx_seq_one_letter_code
_entity_poly.pdbx_strand_id
1 'polypeptide(L)'
;IEARSCERFARLAPKLPPKLGKFYAGLLAAEARHFEHYIEFARAESGDDEGAVDLRLEELKTLEADLVTKPDMQFRFHSGPPA
;
A
#
# COMPACT_ATOMS: atom_id res chain seq x y z
N ILE A 1 0.82 3.58 -1.26
CA ILE A 1 1.02 3.39 0.20
C ILE A 1 -0.11 2.56 0.78
N GLU A 2 -1.35 3.06 0.80
CA GLU A 2 -2.55 2.33 1.27
C GLU A 2 -2.68 0.90 0.69
N ALA A 3 -2.44 0.72 -0.61
CA ALA A 3 -2.44 -0.61 -1.24
C ALA A 3 -1.40 -1.58 -0.63
N ARG A 4 -0.19 -1.09 -0.29
CA ARG A 4 0.82 -1.89 0.40
C ARG A 4 0.43 -2.16 1.85
N SER A 5 -0.15 -1.17 2.54
CA SER A 5 -0.69 -1.36 3.89
C SER A 5 -1.74 -2.48 3.90
N CYS A 6 -2.69 -2.44 2.97
CA CYS A 6 -3.70 -3.47 2.78
C CYS A 6 -3.06 -4.86 2.55
N GLU A 7 -2.11 -4.98 1.62
CA GLU A 7 -1.40 -6.23 1.37
C GLU A 7 -0.67 -6.76 2.62
N ARG A 8 0.06 -5.91 3.34
CA ARG A 8 0.78 -6.30 4.56
C ARG A 8 -0.17 -6.69 5.69
N PHE A 9 -1.27 -5.96 5.89
CA PHE A 9 -2.29 -6.34 6.87
C PHE A 9 -2.87 -7.72 6.57
N ALA A 10 -3.12 -8.04 5.30
CA ALA A 10 -3.68 -9.33 4.89
C ALA A 10 -2.70 -10.47 5.15
N ARG A 11 -1.41 -10.23 4.92
CA ARG A 11 -0.34 -11.19 5.21
C ARG A 11 -0.09 -11.40 6.70
N LEU A 12 -0.22 -10.35 7.50
CA LEU A 12 0.08 -10.37 8.93
C LEU A 12 -1.08 -10.87 9.77
N ALA A 13 -2.32 -10.45 9.50
CA ALA A 13 -3.49 -10.72 10.34
C ALA A 13 -3.65 -12.21 10.75
N PRO A 14 -3.46 -13.21 9.85
CA PRO A 14 -3.57 -14.63 10.21
C PRO A 14 -2.47 -15.14 11.15
N LYS A 15 -1.35 -14.42 11.27
CA LYS A 15 -0.18 -14.79 12.08
C LYS A 15 -0.18 -14.12 13.46
N LEU A 16 -1.11 -13.21 13.71
CA LEU A 16 -1.17 -12.40 14.93
C LEU A 16 -2.10 -13.03 15.98
N PRO A 17 -1.90 -12.72 17.27
CA PRO A 17 -2.83 -13.13 18.33
C PRO A 17 -4.27 -12.68 18.04
N PRO A 18 -5.30 -13.43 18.47
CA PRO A 18 -6.68 -13.24 18.00
C PRO A 18 -7.22 -11.81 18.07
N LYS A 19 -6.95 -11.09 19.18
CA LYS A 19 -7.38 -9.69 19.35
C LYS A 19 -6.76 -8.76 18.31
N LEU A 20 -5.46 -8.90 18.07
CA LEU A 20 -4.71 -8.05 17.15
C LEU A 20 -4.96 -8.44 15.69
N GLY A 21 -5.04 -9.74 15.40
CA GLY A 21 -5.39 -10.25 14.07
C GLY A 21 -6.78 -9.75 13.63
N LYS A 22 -7.79 -9.80 14.52
CA LYS A 22 -9.12 -9.24 14.24
C LYS A 22 -9.07 -7.74 13.97
N PHE A 23 -8.27 -6.99 14.73
CA PHE A 23 -8.07 -5.56 14.50
C PHE A 23 -7.45 -5.28 13.12
N TYR A 24 -6.35 -5.96 12.78
CA TYR A 24 -5.66 -5.80 11.49
C TYR A 24 -6.54 -6.22 10.31
N ALA A 25 -7.31 -7.29 10.46
CA ALA A 25 -8.29 -7.70 9.46
C ALA A 25 -9.39 -6.64 9.25
N GLY A 26 -9.79 -5.92 10.30
CA GLY A 26 -10.72 -4.79 10.19
C GLY A 26 -10.14 -3.60 9.43
N LEU A 27 -8.83 -3.34 9.56
CA LEU A 27 -8.15 -2.26 8.85
C LEU A 27 -8.10 -2.49 7.34
N LEU A 28 -8.04 -3.75 6.88
CA LEU A 28 -8.01 -4.09 5.45
C LEU A 28 -9.09 -3.39 4.62
N ALA A 29 -10.33 -3.40 5.11
CA ALA A 29 -11.44 -2.81 4.39
C ALA A 29 -11.32 -1.29 4.29
N ALA A 30 -10.72 -0.63 5.29
CA ALA A 30 -10.48 0.81 5.25
C ALA A 30 -9.38 1.15 4.25
N GLU A 31 -8.23 0.48 4.33
CA GLU A 31 -7.09 0.68 3.44
C GLU A 31 -7.43 0.41 1.96
N ALA A 32 -8.29 -0.59 1.70
CA ALA A 32 -8.81 -0.88 0.36
C ALA A 32 -9.56 0.32 -0.23
N ARG A 33 -10.54 0.86 0.52
CA ARG A 33 -11.29 2.04 0.09
C ARG A 33 -10.40 3.27 -0.03
N HIS A 34 -9.42 3.45 0.86
CA HIS A 34 -8.52 4.59 0.79
C HIS A 34 -7.69 4.60 -0.49
N PHE A 35 -7.12 3.46 -0.90
CA PHE A 35 -6.31 3.44 -2.12
C PHE A 35 -7.15 3.73 -3.37
N GLU A 36 -8.38 3.20 -3.44
CA GLU A 36 -9.32 3.44 -4.54
C GLU A 36 -9.67 4.93 -4.61
N HIS A 37 -10.08 5.52 -3.48
CA HIS A 37 -10.41 6.94 -3.42
C HIS A 37 -9.23 7.85 -3.82
N TYR A 38 -8.00 7.53 -3.44
CA TYR A 38 -6.85 8.34 -3.83
C TYR A 38 -6.60 8.30 -5.34
N ILE A 39 -6.76 7.13 -5.99
CA ILE A 39 -6.59 7.01 -7.43
C ILE A 39 -7.73 7.71 -8.17
N GLU A 40 -8.98 7.51 -7.72
CA GLU A 40 -10.15 8.19 -8.27
C GLU A 40 -10.03 9.71 -8.16
N PHE A 41 -9.62 10.22 -6.99
CA PHE A 41 -9.39 11.64 -6.77
C PHE A 41 -8.29 12.18 -7.68
N ALA A 42 -7.15 11.48 -7.79
CA ALA A 42 -6.09 11.88 -8.70
C ALA A 42 -6.57 11.95 -10.16
N ARG A 43 -7.38 10.99 -10.60
CA ARG A 43 -7.97 10.97 -11.95
C ARG A 43 -8.95 12.13 -12.16
N ALA A 44 -9.80 12.42 -11.18
CA ALA A 44 -10.76 13.53 -11.25
C ALA A 44 -10.07 14.90 -11.34
N GLU A 45 -8.93 15.06 -10.67
CA GLU A 45 -8.19 16.34 -10.62
C GLU A 45 -7.14 16.49 -11.73
N SER A 46 -6.92 15.48 -12.58
CA SER A 46 -5.88 15.52 -13.64
C SER A 46 -6.34 16.20 -14.94
N GLY A 47 -7.59 16.66 -15.02
CA GLY A 47 -8.11 17.35 -16.21
C GLY A 47 -8.12 16.47 -17.46
N ASP A 48 -7.79 17.05 -18.62
CA ASP A 48 -7.86 16.38 -19.94
C ASP A 48 -6.64 15.50 -20.28
N ASP A 49 -5.68 15.34 -19.36
CA ASP A 49 -4.47 14.52 -19.59
C ASP A 49 -4.77 13.04 -19.33
N GLU A 50 -5.52 12.44 -20.27
CA GLU A 50 -5.83 11.01 -20.27
C GLU A 50 -4.54 10.17 -20.30
N GLY A 51 -4.23 9.54 -19.17
CA GLY A 51 -3.10 8.61 -19.02
C GLY A 51 -1.93 9.13 -18.16
N ALA A 52 -1.89 10.42 -17.80
CA ALA A 52 -0.84 10.95 -16.93
C ALA A 52 -0.82 10.27 -15.55
N VAL A 53 -2.00 10.01 -14.97
CA VAL A 53 -2.11 9.27 -13.68
C VAL A 53 -1.56 7.86 -13.81
N ASP A 54 -1.89 7.15 -14.89
CA ASP A 54 -1.45 5.76 -15.07
C ASP A 54 0.06 5.69 -15.31
N LEU A 55 0.62 6.59 -16.11
CA LEU A 55 2.08 6.71 -16.30
C LEU A 55 2.79 6.94 -14.96
N ARG A 56 2.28 7.90 -14.16
CA ARG A 56 2.85 8.20 -12.85
C ARG A 56 2.70 7.03 -11.87
N LEU A 57 1.59 6.30 -11.93
CA LEU A 57 1.38 5.12 -11.11
C LEU A 57 2.39 4.01 -11.45
N GLU A 58 2.70 3.77 -12.73
CA GLU A 58 3.70 2.76 -13.12
C GLU A 58 5.11 3.09 -12.62
N GLU A 59 5.51 4.36 -12.70
CA GLU A 59 6.77 4.84 -12.12
C GLU A 59 6.81 4.57 -10.61
N LEU A 60 5.75 4.96 -9.89
CA LEU A 60 5.68 4.81 -8.44
C LEU A 60 5.61 3.34 -8.00
N LYS A 61 4.92 2.47 -8.76
CA LYS A 61 4.89 1.02 -8.51
C LYS A 61 6.29 0.42 -8.60
N THR A 62 7.06 0.82 -9.60
CA THR A 62 8.44 0.35 -9.79
C THR A 62 9.33 0.76 -8.62
N LEU A 63 9.25 2.02 -8.19
CA LEU A 63 10.00 2.53 -7.03
C LEU A 63 9.55 1.85 -5.72
N GLU A 64 8.26 1.66 -5.52
CA GLU A 64 7.72 0.99 -4.32
C GLU A 64 8.17 -0.47 -4.24
N ALA A 65 8.15 -1.19 -5.37
CA ALA A 65 8.60 -2.57 -5.47
C ALA A 65 10.09 -2.70 -5.08
N ASP A 66 10.91 -1.74 -5.49
CA ASP A 66 12.33 -1.69 -5.13
C ASP A 66 12.51 -1.46 -3.62
N LEU A 67 11.78 -0.49 -3.06
CA LEU A 67 11.84 -0.17 -1.62
C LEU A 67 11.39 -1.31 -0.71
N VAL A 68 10.36 -2.08 -1.11
CA VAL A 68 9.85 -3.20 -0.30
C VAL A 68 10.71 -4.46 -0.40
N THR A 69 11.55 -4.59 -1.42
CA THR A 69 12.37 -5.80 -1.64
C THR A 69 13.83 -5.63 -1.24
N LYS A 70 14.36 -4.41 -1.20
CA LYS A 70 15.74 -4.14 -0.79
C LYS A 70 15.94 -4.15 0.73
N PRO A 71 17.11 -4.59 1.23
CA PRO A 71 17.39 -4.60 2.66
C PRO A 71 17.27 -3.22 3.31
N ASP A 72 16.73 -3.19 4.54
CA ASP A 72 16.57 -1.98 5.34
C ASP A 72 17.17 -2.20 6.74
N MET A 73 17.87 -1.19 7.25
CA MET A 73 18.48 -1.22 8.60
C MET A 73 17.43 -1.03 9.71
N GLN A 74 16.24 -0.54 9.38
CA GLN A 74 15.17 -0.30 10.34
C GLN A 74 13.96 -1.17 10.03
N PHE A 75 13.51 -1.93 11.04
CA PHE A 75 12.21 -2.60 10.93
C PHE A 75 11.07 -1.58 11.13
N ARG A 76 10.28 -1.39 10.09
CA ARG A 76 9.08 -0.55 10.07
C ARG A 76 7.95 -1.26 9.34
N PHE A 77 6.73 -0.75 9.49
CA PHE A 77 5.58 -1.35 8.84
C PHE A 77 5.69 -1.36 7.31
N HIS A 78 6.43 -0.43 6.70
CA HIS A 78 6.69 -0.36 5.26
C HIS A 78 8.16 -0.58 4.87
N SER A 79 9.04 -0.94 5.80
CA SER A 79 10.45 -1.20 5.46
C SER A 79 10.59 -2.40 4.53
N GLY A 80 11.71 -2.47 3.81
CA GLY A 80 12.16 -3.70 3.17
C GLY A 80 12.60 -4.77 4.19
N PRO A 81 13.15 -5.92 3.74
CA PRO A 81 13.63 -6.97 4.62
C PRO A 81 14.74 -6.43 5.53
N PRO A 82 14.75 -6.75 6.84
CA PRO A 82 15.88 -6.37 7.70
C PRO A 82 17.20 -6.90 7.14
N ALA A 83 18.23 -6.03 7.12
CA ALA A 83 19.60 -6.37 6.70
C ALA A 83 20.33 -7.26 7.73
#